data_AF-A0A7J6IL52-F1
#
_entry.id   AF-A0A7J6IL52-F1
#
_cell.length_a   1.000
_cell.length_b   1.000
_cell.length_c   1.000
_cell.angle_alpha   90.00
_cell.angle_beta   90.00
_cell.angle_gamma   90.00
#
_symmetry.space_group_name_H-M   'P 1'
#
loop_
_entity.id
_entity.type
_entity.pdbx_description
1 polymer ?
#
loop_
_entity_poly.entity_id
_entity_poly.type
_entity_poly.pdbx_seq_one_letter_code
_entity_poly.pdbx_strand_id
1 'polypeptide(L)'
;MTTQQLIVARGTLHKRLKRHGPIAEIESHLTTSQCQSKDTKIEVGTEEVVFTVFLKRQLDHILIPLSQAGFIKPDGKFTSYSDLKDQLFRRRFLVSGDSEEAQRSIFDEIPDKEIAIKLVDRYFQTYGSIFRFFNQSNFRAEAEKHWESPESVSLTFCIHLLLVIAIGNASIQPTEDRLPLTRITTWWHLIQAWQSVALRSDPRDITTLQSSFLISLMRQCYGLEALASWPSSGALVRNAMMAGLHRDPSSTGHQLDPEELVMHKNLWYTILELDLQSSMDEGMQPTLTPDDWDMPLPMMVSDHLDNAGGSQAISAVLVLISTLPVRLQIAHFLNNIKGSVDYNEAFILHEQLSPAAQLLLSSDSAHRSTSTAFTHGLPAALCARSLLALHIPFGSLRSPLYTFSHNISMSTAMSLMERLDPPQDKTGWPENDALVTLMRTSSSIFQTIAFQAILFICVQMESYFADPQSWTLVPELKERFAKILGRFIYIAEQRLPTQDFVGKAYMIPAMVLAHMRLANSGMSKDDMAANDAIIAEELGDVGDPLEIRTPRYAASRRHDGM
;
A
#
# COMPACT_ATOMS: atom_id res chain seq x y z
N MET A 1 25.38 36.61 -30.45
CA MET A 1 26.18 36.97 -29.25
C MET A 1 25.47 36.40 -28.03
N THR A 2 25.80 35.17 -27.62
CA THR A 2 26.84 34.80 -26.62
C THR A 2 26.41 35.18 -25.20
N THR A 3 25.96 34.23 -24.38
CA THR A 3 26.80 33.42 -23.44
C THR A 3 27.74 34.28 -22.57
N GLN A 4 27.30 35.47 -22.16
CA GLN A 4 28.15 36.36 -21.34
C GLN A 4 27.38 37.28 -20.36
N GLN A 5 26.28 36.78 -19.78
CA GLN A 5 25.63 37.43 -18.63
C GLN A 5 25.43 36.52 -17.39
N LEU A 6 25.97 35.30 -17.41
CA LEU A 6 25.89 34.34 -16.29
C LEU A 6 27.14 34.27 -15.39
N ILE A 7 28.10 35.20 -15.53
CA ILE A 7 29.38 35.16 -14.79
C ILE A 7 29.47 36.17 -13.62
N VAL A 8 28.52 37.09 -13.44
CA VAL A 8 28.65 38.12 -12.39
C VAL A 8 27.96 37.79 -11.05
N ALA A 9 27.11 36.75 -10.97
CA ALA A 9 26.45 36.39 -9.70
C ALA A 9 27.14 35.27 -8.90
N ARG A 10 28.28 34.73 -9.37
CA ARG A 10 29.05 33.68 -8.67
C ARG A 10 30.19 34.20 -7.79
N GLY A 11 30.42 35.52 -7.76
CA GLY A 11 31.54 36.16 -7.07
C GLY A 11 31.27 36.61 -5.62
N THR A 12 30.02 36.62 -5.15
CA THR A 12 29.67 37.31 -3.88
C THR A 12 29.30 36.36 -2.73
N LEU A 13 29.30 35.03 -2.93
CA LEU A 13 29.00 34.07 -1.86
C LEU A 13 30.24 33.52 -1.14
N HIS A 14 31.45 33.74 -1.66
CA HIS A 14 32.68 33.13 -1.13
C HIS A 14 33.42 33.99 -0.09
N LYS A 15 32.79 35.05 0.44
CA LYS A 15 33.41 35.94 1.44
C LYS A 15 32.67 36.09 2.78
N ARG A 16 31.64 35.25 3.07
CA ARG A 16 30.91 35.31 4.35
C ARG A 16 30.98 34.07 5.25
N LEU A 17 31.76 33.04 4.89
CA LEU A 17 31.90 31.81 5.70
C LEU A 17 33.27 31.62 6.36
N LYS A 18 34.02 32.70 6.63
CA LYS A 18 35.21 32.65 7.49
C LYS A 18 35.06 33.61 8.67
N ARG A 19 34.43 33.14 9.75
CA ARG A 19 34.71 33.57 11.14
C ARG A 19 34.06 32.59 12.12
N HIS A 20 34.87 32.11 13.06
CA HIS A 20 34.64 31.17 14.17
C HIS A 20 34.88 29.67 13.87
N GLY A 21 36.04 29.15 14.32
CA GLY A 21 36.33 27.72 14.54
C GLY A 21 36.10 27.32 16.01
N PRO A 22 36.71 26.24 16.57
CA PRO A 22 37.41 25.11 15.96
C PRO A 22 36.74 23.75 16.30
N ILE A 23 36.39 22.94 15.30
CA ILE A 23 36.17 21.49 15.46
C ILE A 23 36.92 20.83 14.30
N ALA A 24 38.22 20.61 14.50
CA ALA A 24 39.08 19.95 13.55
C ALA A 24 40.03 19.05 14.34
N GLU A 25 39.51 17.93 14.86
CA GLU A 25 40.37 16.86 15.40
C GLU A 25 39.71 15.47 15.49
N ILE A 26 38.57 15.22 14.83
CA ILE A 26 37.94 13.86 14.82
C ILE A 26 37.84 13.24 13.40
N GLU A 27 38.19 13.97 12.34
CA GLU A 27 38.04 13.48 10.95
C GLU A 27 39.28 12.76 10.35
N SER A 28 40.34 12.50 11.12
CA SER A 28 41.57 11.92 10.57
C SER A 28 41.67 10.38 10.59
N HIS A 29 40.64 9.65 11.01
CA HIS A 29 40.70 8.17 11.10
C HIS A 29 39.72 7.38 10.21
N LEU A 30 39.01 8.02 9.27
CA LEU A 30 38.06 7.34 8.36
C LEU A 30 38.41 7.45 6.87
N THR A 31 39.70 7.41 6.51
CA THR A 31 40.11 7.36 5.10
C THR A 31 41.18 6.29 4.84
N THR A 32 40.76 5.03 4.72
CA THR A 32 41.34 4.07 3.77
C THR A 32 40.51 2.77 3.73
N SER A 33 39.44 2.75 2.95
CA SER A 33 39.15 1.58 2.12
C SER A 33 38.39 2.04 0.87
N GLN A 34 38.85 1.54 -0.27
CA GLN A 34 38.54 2.01 -1.62
C GLN A 34 37.06 1.78 -1.96
N CYS A 35 36.27 2.85 -2.04
CA CYS A 35 35.01 2.85 -2.75
C CYS A 35 35.29 3.31 -4.20
N GLN A 36 35.57 2.36 -5.10
CA GLN A 36 35.58 2.64 -6.53
C GLN A 36 34.13 2.83 -6.98
N SER A 37 33.80 4.06 -7.36
CA SER A 37 32.54 4.42 -8.00
C SER A 37 32.42 3.71 -9.35
N LYS A 38 31.60 2.65 -9.41
CA LYS A 38 31.04 2.21 -10.69
C LYS A 38 29.81 3.08 -10.97
N ASP A 39 29.99 4.05 -11.86
CA ASP A 39 28.92 4.78 -12.54
C ASP A 39 27.98 3.76 -13.22
N THR A 40 26.92 3.41 -12.51
CA THR A 40 25.82 2.63 -13.06
C THR A 40 24.65 3.59 -13.18
N LYS A 41 24.31 3.96 -14.42
CA LYS A 41 23.13 4.78 -14.72
C LYS A 41 21.93 4.16 -14.01
N ILE A 42 21.34 4.91 -13.08
CA ILE A 42 20.10 4.53 -12.42
C ILE A 42 19.00 4.67 -13.47
N GLU A 43 18.62 3.58 -14.13
CA GLU A 43 17.30 3.48 -14.74
C GLU A 43 16.30 3.45 -13.59
N VAL A 44 15.79 4.63 -13.22
CA VAL A 44 14.60 4.76 -12.37
C VAL A 44 13.43 4.24 -13.18
N GLY A 45 13.19 2.93 -13.12
CA GLY A 45 11.93 2.36 -13.54
C GLY A 45 10.81 3.02 -12.74
N THR A 46 9.89 3.67 -13.44
CA THR A 46 8.78 4.50 -12.92
C THR A 46 7.72 3.75 -12.10
N GLU A 47 8.04 2.55 -11.60
CA GLU A 47 7.10 1.64 -10.94
C GLU A 47 7.46 1.33 -9.48
N GLU A 48 8.61 1.80 -8.97
CA GLU A 48 9.09 1.38 -7.65
C GLU A 48 9.40 2.55 -6.70
N VAL A 49 8.67 2.60 -5.57
CA VAL A 49 8.85 3.55 -4.46
C VAL A 49 10.30 3.54 -3.96
N VAL A 50 10.86 4.72 -3.64
CA VAL A 50 12.23 4.89 -3.13
C VAL A 50 12.59 3.90 -2.02
N PHE A 51 11.70 3.64 -1.05
CA PHE A 51 11.92 2.65 0.03
C PHE A 51 11.93 1.21 -0.47
N THR A 52 11.02 0.87 -1.39
CA THR A 52 10.98 -0.46 -1.98
C THR A 52 12.23 -0.72 -2.82
N VAL A 53 12.72 0.28 -3.55
CA VAL A 53 14.00 0.22 -4.26
C VAL A 53 15.16 0.06 -3.27
N PHE A 54 15.16 0.82 -2.17
CA PHE A 54 16.19 0.74 -1.14
C PHE A 54 16.27 -0.66 -0.50
N LEU A 55 15.12 -1.23 -0.09
CA LEU A 55 15.06 -2.59 0.46
C LEU A 55 15.43 -3.65 -0.58
N LYS A 56 14.99 -3.48 -1.84
CA LYS A 56 15.34 -4.41 -2.93
C LYS A 56 16.84 -4.45 -3.21
N ARG A 57 17.54 -3.30 -3.15
CA ARG A 57 19.01 -3.25 -3.30
C ARG A 57 19.73 -4.12 -2.27
N GLN A 58 19.19 -4.24 -1.05
CA GLN A 58 19.75 -5.13 -0.02
C GLN A 58 19.54 -6.63 -0.34
N LEU A 59 18.73 -6.94 -1.36
CA LEU A 59 18.40 -8.28 -1.82
C LEU A 59 18.88 -8.52 -3.26
N ASP A 60 19.79 -7.68 -3.79
CA ASP A 60 20.30 -7.82 -5.16
C ASP A 60 20.99 -9.16 -5.39
N HIS A 61 21.58 -9.77 -4.34
CA HIS A 61 22.16 -11.11 -4.41
C HIS A 61 21.12 -12.18 -4.72
N ILE A 62 19.85 -11.96 -4.36
CA ILE A 62 18.71 -12.83 -4.70
C ILE A 62 18.13 -12.45 -6.07
N LEU A 63 17.99 -11.15 -6.34
CA LEU A 63 17.31 -10.65 -7.53
C LEU A 63 18.11 -10.85 -8.83
N ILE A 64 19.44 -10.73 -8.77
CA ILE A 64 20.28 -10.89 -9.95
C ILE A 64 20.25 -12.33 -10.48
N PRO A 65 20.48 -13.38 -9.67
CA PRO A 65 20.35 -14.77 -10.14
C PRO A 65 18.95 -15.10 -10.64
N LEU A 66 17.90 -14.62 -9.96
CA LEU A 66 16.50 -14.79 -10.40
C LEU A 66 16.26 -14.27 -11.82
N SER A 67 16.86 -13.13 -12.17
CA SER A 67 16.73 -12.58 -13.51
C SER A 67 17.42 -13.43 -14.59
N GLN A 68 18.42 -14.20 -14.19
CA GLN A 68 19.28 -15.01 -15.06
C GLN A 68 18.82 -16.48 -15.17
N ALA A 69 18.07 -16.99 -14.18
CA ALA A 69 17.74 -18.42 -14.05
C ALA A 69 16.77 -18.95 -15.13
N GLY A 70 15.92 -18.12 -15.72
CA GLY A 70 14.88 -18.57 -16.66
C GLY A 70 13.77 -19.36 -15.95
N PHE A 71 12.50 -19.00 -16.18
CA PHE A 71 11.36 -19.65 -15.50
C PHE A 71 10.72 -20.65 -16.45
N ILE A 72 10.78 -21.94 -16.14
CA ILE A 72 10.19 -22.98 -16.98
C ILE A 72 8.89 -23.47 -16.31
N LYS A 73 7.78 -23.35 -17.04
CA LYS A 73 6.55 -24.09 -16.74
C LYS A 73 6.54 -25.42 -17.52
N PRO A 74 5.63 -26.36 -17.19
CA PRO A 74 5.49 -27.64 -17.89
C PRO A 74 5.29 -27.56 -19.42
N ASP A 75 4.94 -26.37 -19.95
CA ASP A 75 4.76 -26.07 -21.37
C ASP A 75 5.97 -25.35 -22.03
N GLY A 76 7.00 -25.01 -21.25
CA GLY A 76 8.37 -24.93 -21.75
C GLY A 76 8.87 -23.63 -22.38
N LYS A 77 8.35 -22.43 -22.07
CA LYS A 77 8.99 -21.17 -22.54
C LYS A 77 8.83 -19.93 -21.65
N PHE A 78 9.82 -19.64 -20.79
CA PHE A 78 10.31 -18.27 -20.58
C PHE A 78 11.84 -18.25 -20.51
N THR A 79 12.48 -17.36 -21.29
CA THR A 79 13.95 -17.21 -21.32
C THR A 79 14.47 -16.16 -20.34
N SER A 80 13.60 -15.29 -19.79
CA SER A 80 13.97 -14.28 -18.79
C SER A 80 12.77 -13.84 -17.93
N TYR A 81 13.05 -13.23 -16.77
CA TYR A 81 12.03 -12.56 -15.93
C TYR A 81 11.24 -11.48 -16.71
N SER A 82 11.88 -10.81 -17.66
CA SER A 82 11.24 -9.78 -18.50
C SER A 82 10.22 -10.38 -19.46
N ASP A 83 10.51 -11.55 -20.04
CA ASP A 83 9.57 -12.24 -20.94
C ASP A 83 8.32 -12.72 -20.19
N LEU A 84 8.49 -13.16 -18.93
CA LEU A 84 7.37 -13.50 -18.04
C LEU A 84 6.51 -12.25 -17.76
N LYS A 85 7.14 -11.12 -17.40
CA LYS A 85 6.45 -9.84 -17.18
C LYS A 85 5.65 -9.42 -18.42
N ASP A 86 6.25 -9.44 -19.61
CA ASP A 86 5.63 -8.99 -20.86
C ASP A 86 4.46 -9.88 -21.32
N GLN A 87 4.52 -11.19 -21.09
CA GLN A 87 3.44 -12.10 -21.46
C GLN A 87 2.28 -12.08 -20.46
N LEU A 88 2.55 -11.92 -19.17
CA LEU A 88 1.48 -11.70 -18.17
C LEU A 88 0.75 -10.37 -18.43
N PHE A 89 1.51 -9.31 -18.78
CA PHE A 89 0.95 -8.05 -19.29
C PHE A 89 0.04 -8.30 -20.51
N ARG A 90 0.51 -9.03 -21.52
CA ARG A 90 -0.29 -9.35 -22.72
C ARG A 90 -1.55 -10.17 -22.42
N ARG A 91 -1.51 -11.11 -21.47
CA ARG A 91 -2.71 -11.88 -21.06
C ARG A 91 -3.79 -10.99 -20.42
N ARG A 92 -3.41 -9.88 -19.80
CA ARG A 92 -4.33 -8.90 -19.21
C ARG A 92 -5.03 -8.00 -20.23
N PHE A 93 -4.41 -7.81 -21.41
CA PHE A 93 -4.94 -6.97 -22.49
C PHE A 93 -5.59 -7.74 -23.65
N LEU A 94 -5.48 -9.08 -23.68
CA LEU A 94 -6.21 -9.91 -24.63
C LEU A 94 -7.61 -10.25 -24.09
N VAL A 95 -8.49 -9.25 -24.08
CA VAL A 95 -9.93 -9.51 -24.20
C VAL A 95 -10.19 -9.73 -25.67
N SER A 96 -10.19 -11.00 -26.09
CA SER A 96 -10.78 -11.41 -27.36
C SER A 96 -12.26 -11.66 -27.14
N GLY A 97 -13.09 -10.97 -27.90
CA GLY A 97 -14.52 -11.19 -27.97
C GLY A 97 -15.24 -9.97 -28.51
N ASP A 98 -15.16 -9.77 -29.83
CA ASP A 98 -16.21 -9.05 -30.56
C ASP A 98 -17.53 -9.76 -30.26
N SER A 99 -18.35 -9.17 -29.39
CA SER A 99 -19.77 -9.46 -29.35
C SER A 99 -20.48 -8.16 -29.67
N GLU A 100 -21.31 -8.19 -30.72
CA GLU A 100 -22.31 -7.17 -31.01
C GLU A 100 -23.33 -7.11 -29.86
N GLU A 101 -22.93 -6.54 -28.72
CA GLU A 101 -23.84 -6.28 -27.62
C GLU A 101 -24.60 -5.00 -27.95
N ALA A 102 -25.91 -5.15 -28.18
CA ALA A 102 -26.85 -4.03 -28.26
C ALA A 102 -26.56 -3.04 -27.13
N GLN A 103 -26.57 -1.73 -27.44
CA GLN A 103 -26.32 -0.65 -26.48
C GLN A 103 -27.29 -0.76 -25.29
N ARG A 104 -26.90 -1.48 -24.24
CA ARG A 104 -27.66 -1.58 -22.99
C ARG A 104 -27.61 -0.24 -22.30
N SER A 105 -28.73 0.14 -21.69
CA SER A 105 -28.78 1.34 -20.88
C SER A 105 -27.91 1.15 -19.65
N ILE A 106 -27.19 2.18 -19.19
CA ILE A 106 -26.41 2.11 -17.94
C ILE A 106 -27.30 1.72 -16.73
N PHE A 107 -28.58 2.07 -16.80
CA PHE A 107 -29.56 1.72 -15.78
C PHE A 107 -29.80 0.19 -15.70
N ASP A 108 -29.60 -0.53 -16.80
CA ASP A 108 -29.76 -1.99 -16.88
C ASP A 108 -28.49 -2.74 -16.40
N GLU A 109 -27.41 -2.02 -16.12
CA GLU A 109 -26.14 -2.61 -15.64
C GLU A 109 -26.19 -2.97 -14.15
N ILE A 110 -27.13 -2.39 -13.38
CA ILE A 110 -27.25 -2.63 -11.95
C ILE A 110 -27.72 -4.09 -11.75
N PRO A 111 -27.01 -4.89 -10.90
CA PRO A 111 -27.35 -6.29 -10.69
C PRO A 111 -28.68 -6.46 -9.96
N ASP A 112 -29.13 -7.70 -9.82
CA ASP A 112 -30.34 -8.05 -9.06
C ASP A 112 -30.37 -7.35 -7.71
N LYS A 113 -31.53 -6.80 -7.36
CA LYS A 113 -31.73 -5.93 -6.19
C LYS A 113 -31.16 -6.55 -4.91
N GLU A 114 -31.36 -7.84 -4.70
CA GLU A 114 -30.86 -8.54 -3.51
C GLU A 114 -29.32 -8.51 -3.42
N ILE A 115 -28.64 -8.80 -4.53
CA ILE A 115 -27.17 -8.76 -4.61
C ILE A 115 -26.68 -7.31 -4.46
N ALA A 116 -27.33 -6.37 -5.15
CA ALA A 116 -26.99 -4.96 -5.07
C ALA A 116 -27.07 -4.43 -3.63
N ILE A 117 -28.16 -4.72 -2.90
CA ILE A 117 -28.35 -4.32 -1.50
C ILE A 117 -27.24 -4.92 -0.61
N LYS A 118 -26.94 -6.23 -0.73
CA LYS A 118 -25.84 -6.87 0.03
C LYS A 118 -24.50 -6.17 -0.20
N LEU A 119 -24.20 -5.78 -1.44
CA LEU A 119 -22.94 -5.13 -1.79
C LEU A 119 -22.88 -3.66 -1.34
N VAL A 120 -24.01 -2.94 -1.41
CA VAL A 120 -24.15 -1.59 -0.82
C VAL A 120 -23.96 -1.65 0.70
N ASP A 121 -24.57 -2.62 1.39
CA ASP A 121 -24.37 -2.87 2.82
C ASP A 121 -22.90 -3.08 3.13
N ARG A 122 -22.25 -3.91 2.33
CA ARG A 122 -20.84 -4.21 2.51
C ARG A 122 -19.96 -2.97 2.34
N TYR A 123 -20.25 -2.10 1.37
CA TYR A 123 -19.54 -0.82 1.22
C TYR A 123 -19.65 0.03 2.49
N PHE A 124 -20.87 0.23 3.02
CA PHE A 124 -21.08 1.05 4.22
C PHE A 124 -20.51 0.43 5.50
N GLN A 125 -20.39 -0.90 5.57
CA GLN A 125 -19.67 -1.60 6.65
C GLN A 125 -18.15 -1.47 6.56
N THR A 126 -17.61 -1.12 5.38
CA THR A 126 -16.17 -1.09 5.10
C THR A 126 -15.70 0.32 4.76
N TYR A 127 -15.50 0.66 3.48
CA TYR A 127 -14.97 1.96 3.08
C TYR A 127 -15.89 3.12 3.47
N GLY A 128 -17.21 2.94 3.35
CA GLY A 128 -18.19 3.95 3.75
C GLY A 128 -18.21 4.22 5.25
N SER A 129 -17.72 3.31 6.10
CA SER A 129 -17.62 3.52 7.55
C SER A 129 -16.45 4.43 7.93
N ILE A 130 -15.48 4.62 7.02
CA ILE A 130 -14.28 5.44 7.20
C ILE A 130 -14.41 6.74 6.41
N PHE A 131 -14.78 6.64 5.13
CA PHE A 131 -14.88 7.75 4.20
C PHE A 131 -16.33 8.26 4.11
N ARG A 132 -16.76 8.96 5.16
CA ARG A 132 -18.18 9.26 5.48
C ARG A 132 -18.77 10.48 4.75
N PHE A 133 -18.58 10.60 3.44
CA PHE A 133 -19.17 11.72 2.67
C PHE A 133 -20.57 11.42 2.10
N PHE A 134 -21.06 10.17 2.22
CA PHE A 134 -22.45 9.82 1.93
C PHE A 134 -23.25 9.61 3.21
N ASN A 135 -24.48 10.12 3.23
CA ASN A 135 -25.48 9.70 4.21
C ASN A 135 -26.06 8.34 3.78
N GLN A 136 -25.86 7.32 4.61
CA GLN A 136 -26.27 5.94 4.31
C GLN A 136 -27.78 5.80 4.08
N SER A 137 -28.60 6.48 4.88
CA SER A 137 -30.07 6.40 4.76
C SER A 137 -30.55 7.06 3.48
N ASN A 138 -30.01 8.24 3.15
CA ASN A 138 -30.37 8.95 1.92
C ASN A 138 -29.94 8.18 0.67
N PHE A 139 -28.72 7.62 0.67
CA PHE A 139 -28.21 6.82 -0.44
C PHE A 139 -29.09 5.60 -0.71
N ARG A 140 -29.55 4.90 0.34
CA ARG A 140 -30.46 3.76 0.21
C ARG A 140 -31.81 4.17 -0.32
N ALA A 141 -32.39 5.25 0.21
CA ALA A 141 -33.67 5.76 -0.27
C ALA A 141 -33.61 6.16 -1.75
N GLU A 142 -32.49 6.70 -2.21
CA GLU A 142 -32.29 7.03 -3.62
C GLU A 142 -32.07 5.77 -4.49
N ALA A 143 -31.38 4.75 -3.96
CA ALA A 143 -31.25 3.46 -4.64
C ALA A 143 -32.60 2.75 -4.79
N GLU A 144 -33.49 2.83 -3.79
CA GLU A 144 -34.86 2.31 -3.87
C GLU A 144 -35.65 2.91 -5.04
N LYS A 145 -35.54 4.22 -5.26
CA LYS A 145 -36.19 4.88 -6.41
C LYS A 145 -35.71 4.32 -7.75
N HIS A 146 -34.43 3.96 -7.86
CA HIS A 146 -33.91 3.33 -9.08
C HIS A 146 -34.61 1.99 -9.37
N TRP A 147 -34.80 1.12 -8.36
CA TRP A 147 -35.49 -0.16 -8.57
C TRP A 147 -37.00 -0.01 -8.80
N GLU A 148 -37.62 1.06 -8.30
CA GLU A 148 -39.01 1.39 -8.62
C GLU A 148 -39.16 1.90 -10.06
N SER A 149 -38.27 2.79 -10.49
CA SER A 149 -38.26 3.38 -11.82
C SER A 149 -36.84 3.81 -12.18
N PRO A 150 -36.11 3.08 -13.05
CA PRO A 150 -34.69 3.34 -13.31
C PRO A 150 -34.40 4.77 -13.80
N GLU A 151 -35.27 5.33 -14.63
CA GLU A 151 -35.14 6.70 -15.16
C GLU A 151 -35.44 7.81 -14.13
N SER A 152 -35.89 7.47 -12.92
CA SER A 152 -36.21 8.44 -11.87
C SER A 152 -34.99 8.99 -11.14
N VAL A 153 -33.83 8.32 -11.26
CA VAL A 153 -32.57 8.73 -10.66
C VAL A 153 -31.64 9.36 -11.68
N SER A 154 -30.75 10.23 -11.23
CA SER A 154 -29.77 10.86 -12.11
C SER A 154 -28.74 9.86 -12.62
N LEU A 155 -28.17 10.13 -13.80
CA LEU A 155 -27.04 9.36 -14.34
C LEU A 155 -25.85 9.33 -13.36
N THR A 156 -25.56 10.45 -12.69
CA THR A 156 -24.50 10.55 -11.70
C THR A 156 -24.74 9.62 -10.51
N PHE A 157 -25.99 9.53 -10.03
CA PHE A 157 -26.34 8.60 -8.95
C PHE A 157 -26.18 7.14 -9.39
N CYS A 158 -26.58 6.78 -10.63
CA CYS A 158 -26.32 5.44 -11.15
C CYS A 158 -24.82 5.10 -11.18
N ILE A 159 -23.96 6.05 -11.56
CA ILE A 159 -22.51 5.89 -11.49
C ILE A 159 -22.04 5.68 -10.05
N HIS A 160 -22.55 6.45 -9.09
CA HIS A 160 -22.25 6.24 -7.66
C HIS A 160 -22.69 4.85 -7.18
N LEU A 161 -23.87 4.39 -7.59
CA LEU A 161 -24.40 3.08 -7.23
C LEU A 161 -23.53 1.95 -7.78
N LEU A 162 -23.14 2.01 -9.06
CA LEU A 162 -22.22 1.04 -9.66
C LEU A 162 -20.86 1.03 -8.95
N LEU A 163 -20.30 2.20 -8.62
CA LEU A 163 -19.04 2.33 -7.90
C LEU A 163 -19.13 1.75 -6.48
N VAL A 164 -20.19 2.08 -5.73
CA VAL A 164 -20.44 1.56 -4.38
C VAL A 164 -20.58 0.05 -4.40
N ILE A 165 -21.34 -0.50 -5.35
CA ILE A 165 -21.49 -1.95 -5.53
C ILE A 165 -20.14 -2.59 -5.87
N ALA A 166 -19.38 -2.01 -6.79
CA ALA A 166 -18.07 -2.54 -7.18
C ALA A 166 -17.07 -2.54 -6.01
N ILE A 167 -17.04 -1.48 -5.20
CA ILE A 167 -16.16 -1.40 -4.01
C ILE A 167 -16.62 -2.40 -2.94
N GLY A 168 -17.93 -2.52 -2.70
CA GLY A 168 -18.50 -3.55 -1.82
C GLY A 168 -18.07 -4.96 -2.25
N ASN A 169 -18.16 -5.25 -3.55
CA ASN A 169 -17.77 -6.52 -4.17
C ASN A 169 -16.28 -6.86 -4.02
N ALA A 170 -15.41 -5.86 -3.90
CA ALA A 170 -13.98 -6.07 -3.68
C ALA A 170 -13.69 -6.61 -2.27
N SER A 171 -14.58 -6.35 -1.31
CA SER A 171 -14.38 -6.66 0.11
C SER A 171 -15.11 -7.92 0.59
N ILE A 172 -15.76 -8.67 -0.30
CA ILE A 172 -16.35 -9.98 -0.02
C ILE A 172 -15.48 -11.11 -0.57
N GLN A 173 -15.58 -12.27 0.07
CA GLN A 173 -14.86 -13.45 -0.36
C GLN A 173 -15.31 -13.90 -1.76
N PRO A 174 -14.46 -14.61 -2.53
CA PRO A 174 -14.84 -15.22 -3.81
C PRO A 174 -15.84 -16.37 -3.61
N THR A 175 -17.10 -16.02 -3.35
CA THR A 175 -18.26 -16.92 -3.19
C THR A 175 -19.28 -16.64 -4.30
N GLU A 176 -20.38 -17.39 -4.35
CA GLU A 176 -21.42 -17.25 -5.40
C GLU A 176 -22.03 -15.84 -5.48
N ASP A 177 -22.09 -15.10 -4.37
CA ASP A 177 -22.61 -13.73 -4.32
C ASP A 177 -21.63 -12.68 -4.92
N ARG A 178 -20.40 -13.07 -5.29
CA ARG A 178 -19.40 -12.15 -5.86
C ARG A 178 -19.60 -11.94 -7.36
N LEU A 179 -19.73 -10.67 -7.75
CA LEU A 179 -19.82 -10.28 -9.16
C LEU A 179 -18.52 -10.61 -9.90
N PRO A 180 -18.62 -11.10 -11.16
CA PRO A 180 -17.47 -11.49 -11.96
C PRO A 180 -16.62 -10.29 -12.34
N LEU A 181 -15.29 -10.48 -12.38
CA LEU A 181 -14.34 -9.42 -12.72
C LEU A 181 -14.58 -8.82 -14.11
N THR A 182 -15.07 -9.61 -15.09
CA THR A 182 -15.42 -9.12 -16.42
C THR A 182 -16.49 -8.02 -16.39
N ARG A 183 -17.48 -8.15 -15.51
CA ARG A 183 -18.51 -7.13 -15.29
C ARG A 183 -17.90 -5.88 -14.67
N ILE A 184 -17.05 -6.03 -13.66
CA ILE A 184 -16.33 -4.93 -13.02
C ILE A 184 -15.46 -4.16 -14.02
N THR A 185 -14.75 -4.86 -14.91
CA THR A 185 -13.93 -4.24 -15.97
C THR A 185 -14.80 -3.50 -16.99
N THR A 186 -15.96 -4.04 -17.34
CA THR A 186 -16.92 -3.34 -18.23
C THR A 186 -17.38 -2.03 -17.62
N TRP A 187 -17.78 -2.05 -16.34
CA TRP A 187 -18.15 -0.84 -15.60
C TRP A 187 -16.99 0.15 -15.50
N TRP A 188 -15.76 -0.33 -15.29
CA TRP A 188 -14.57 0.52 -15.27
C TRP A 188 -14.45 1.38 -16.53
N HIS A 189 -14.55 0.76 -17.72
CA HIS A 189 -14.45 1.48 -18.98
C HIS A 189 -15.60 2.46 -19.20
N LEU A 190 -16.82 2.07 -18.85
CA LEU A 190 -17.99 2.95 -18.91
C LEU A 190 -17.80 4.18 -18.01
N ILE A 191 -17.38 3.97 -16.77
CA ILE A 191 -17.20 5.03 -15.78
C ILE A 191 -16.06 5.97 -16.19
N GLN A 192 -14.97 5.46 -16.78
CA GLN A 192 -13.90 6.29 -17.33
C GLN A 192 -14.39 7.21 -18.45
N ALA A 193 -15.22 6.68 -19.37
CA ALA A 193 -15.82 7.48 -20.44
C ALA A 193 -16.71 8.59 -19.86
N TRP A 194 -17.58 8.25 -18.90
CA TRP A 194 -18.42 9.19 -18.17
C TRP A 194 -17.61 10.26 -17.43
N GLN A 195 -16.57 9.86 -16.70
CA GLN A 195 -15.74 10.76 -15.90
C GLN A 195 -15.09 11.84 -16.79
N SER A 196 -14.67 11.48 -18.00
CA SER A 196 -14.11 12.44 -18.95
C SER A 196 -15.10 13.57 -19.28
N VAL A 197 -16.40 13.26 -19.38
CA VAL A 197 -17.47 14.22 -19.67
C VAL A 197 -17.78 15.04 -18.42
N ALA A 198 -17.89 14.40 -17.26
CA ALA A 198 -18.18 15.07 -15.98
C ALA A 198 -17.11 16.11 -15.65
N LEU A 199 -15.82 15.75 -15.74
CA LEU A 199 -14.69 16.65 -15.49
C LEU A 199 -14.60 17.83 -16.47
N ARG A 200 -15.09 17.67 -17.72
CA ARG A 200 -15.19 18.79 -18.68
C ARG A 200 -16.38 19.71 -18.40
N SER A 201 -17.43 19.18 -17.78
CA SER A 201 -18.68 19.91 -17.54
C SER A 201 -18.54 20.80 -16.31
N ASP A 202 -18.25 20.22 -15.15
CA ASP A 202 -17.85 20.96 -13.96
C ASP A 202 -16.97 20.10 -13.04
N PRO A 203 -15.63 20.25 -13.09
CA PRO A 203 -14.74 19.45 -12.25
C PRO A 203 -14.84 19.79 -10.76
N ARG A 204 -15.50 20.90 -10.40
CA ARG A 204 -15.64 21.40 -9.02
C ARG A 204 -16.95 20.97 -8.38
N ASP A 205 -17.87 20.45 -9.18
CA ASP A 205 -19.14 19.96 -8.68
C ASP A 205 -18.90 18.87 -7.63
N ILE A 206 -19.62 18.96 -6.51
CA ILE A 206 -19.44 18.06 -5.36
C ILE A 206 -19.69 16.61 -5.77
N THR A 207 -20.71 16.34 -6.59
CA THR A 207 -21.02 14.97 -7.03
C THR A 207 -19.94 14.42 -7.97
N THR A 208 -19.32 15.28 -8.77
CA THR A 208 -18.15 14.95 -9.61
C THR A 208 -16.91 14.64 -8.76
N LEU A 209 -16.68 15.39 -7.67
CA LEU A 209 -15.60 15.11 -6.72
C LEU A 209 -15.82 13.77 -5.99
N GLN A 210 -17.04 13.52 -5.50
CA GLN A 210 -17.43 12.24 -4.87
C GLN A 210 -17.22 11.07 -5.84
N SER A 211 -17.64 11.22 -7.10
CA SER A 211 -17.43 10.21 -8.14
C SER A 211 -15.94 9.94 -8.37
N SER A 212 -15.14 11.00 -8.48
CA SER A 212 -13.69 10.90 -8.73
C SER A 212 -12.94 10.22 -7.58
N PHE A 213 -13.38 10.46 -6.33
CA PHE A 213 -12.88 9.74 -5.17
C PHE A 213 -13.21 8.25 -5.24
N LEU A 214 -14.48 7.89 -5.48
CA LEU A 214 -14.91 6.50 -5.60
C LEU A 214 -14.22 5.75 -6.75
N ILE A 215 -14.02 6.41 -7.89
CA ILE A 215 -13.26 5.87 -9.03
C ILE A 215 -11.83 5.52 -8.59
N SER A 216 -11.20 6.40 -7.81
CA SER A 216 -9.86 6.16 -7.28
C SER A 216 -9.83 5.02 -6.25
N LEU A 217 -10.88 4.86 -5.44
CA LEU A 217 -11.01 3.69 -4.56
C LEU A 217 -11.20 2.39 -5.33
N MET A 218 -12.07 2.38 -6.35
CA MET A 218 -12.27 1.23 -7.23
C MET A 218 -10.94 0.85 -7.91
N ARG A 219 -10.18 1.85 -8.38
CA ARG A 219 -8.84 1.68 -8.93
C ARG A 219 -7.91 0.93 -7.98
N GLN A 220 -7.84 1.35 -6.72
CA GLN A 220 -7.03 0.70 -5.68
C GLN A 220 -7.51 -0.72 -5.36
N CYS A 221 -8.83 -0.91 -5.24
CA CYS A 221 -9.45 -2.18 -4.93
C CYS A 221 -9.15 -3.24 -5.99
N TYR A 222 -9.14 -2.88 -7.27
CA TYR A 222 -8.97 -3.84 -8.38
C TYR A 222 -7.58 -3.77 -9.04
N GLY A 223 -6.72 -2.84 -8.63
CA GLY A 223 -5.38 -2.68 -9.23
C GLY A 223 -5.42 -2.27 -10.69
N LEU A 224 -6.32 -1.35 -11.02
CA LEU A 224 -6.56 -0.84 -12.37
C LEU A 224 -5.62 0.34 -12.64
N GLU A 225 -4.95 0.37 -13.79
CA GLU A 225 -4.05 1.46 -14.23
C GLU A 225 -3.25 2.11 -13.08
N ALA A 226 -2.39 1.33 -12.44
CA ALA A 226 -1.69 1.73 -11.21
C ALA A 226 -0.93 3.07 -11.35
N LEU A 227 -0.32 3.32 -12.51
CA LEU A 227 0.44 4.54 -12.82
C LEU A 227 -0.40 5.83 -12.87
N ALA A 228 -1.73 5.71 -12.91
CA ALA A 228 -2.62 6.85 -12.94
C ALA A 228 -3.05 7.31 -11.53
N SER A 229 -2.71 6.58 -10.46
CA SER A 229 -3.24 6.84 -9.12
C SER A 229 -2.78 8.20 -8.58
N TRP A 230 -1.48 8.46 -8.54
CA TRP A 230 -0.92 9.71 -8.01
C TRP A 230 -1.26 10.95 -8.86
N PRO A 231 -1.15 10.93 -10.21
CA PRO A 231 -1.58 12.07 -11.01
C PRO A 231 -3.08 12.39 -10.83
N SER A 232 -3.92 11.36 -10.72
CA SER A 232 -5.37 11.53 -10.55
C SER A 232 -5.72 12.05 -9.16
N SER A 233 -5.06 11.56 -8.10
CA SER A 233 -5.29 12.04 -6.73
C SER A 233 -4.93 13.53 -6.61
N GLY A 234 -3.80 13.95 -7.17
CA GLY A 234 -3.42 15.36 -7.14
C GLY A 234 -4.35 16.25 -7.98
N ALA A 235 -4.88 15.76 -9.09
CA ALA A 235 -5.91 16.47 -9.84
C ALA A 235 -7.21 16.62 -9.01
N LEU A 236 -7.61 15.58 -8.30
CA LEU A 236 -8.77 15.59 -7.42
C LEU A 236 -8.60 16.60 -6.27
N VAL A 237 -7.42 16.68 -5.65
CA VAL A 237 -7.11 17.69 -4.63
C VAL A 237 -7.28 19.10 -5.20
N ARG A 238 -6.72 19.39 -6.38
CA ARG A 238 -6.85 20.72 -7.02
C ARG A 238 -8.31 21.05 -7.36
N ASN A 239 -9.08 20.08 -7.84
CA ASN A 239 -10.50 20.27 -8.12
C ASN A 239 -11.29 20.54 -6.84
N ALA A 240 -10.99 19.85 -5.74
CA ALA A 240 -11.57 20.11 -4.42
C ALA A 240 -11.22 21.51 -3.89
N MET A 241 -9.98 21.98 -4.13
CA MET A 241 -9.59 23.34 -3.82
C MET A 241 -10.37 24.38 -4.64
N MET A 242 -10.55 24.12 -5.95
CA MET A 242 -11.37 24.97 -6.82
C MET A 242 -12.85 25.02 -6.39
N ALA A 243 -13.34 23.97 -5.72
CA ALA A 243 -14.66 23.93 -5.08
C ALA A 243 -14.70 24.61 -3.69
N GLY A 244 -13.57 25.08 -3.18
CA GLY A 244 -13.46 25.76 -1.89
C GLY A 244 -13.33 24.83 -0.67
N LEU A 245 -13.19 23.51 -0.86
CA LEU A 245 -13.18 22.53 0.24
C LEU A 245 -11.96 22.61 1.18
N HIS A 246 -10.93 23.36 0.80
CA HIS A 246 -9.73 23.61 1.61
C HIS A 246 -9.90 24.74 2.63
N ARG A 247 -10.97 25.55 2.50
CA ARG A 247 -11.21 26.74 3.31
C ARG A 247 -12.24 26.48 4.39
N ASP A 248 -12.03 27.00 5.59
CA ASP A 248 -13.08 27.06 6.61
C ASP A 248 -14.25 27.95 6.13
N PRO A 249 -15.47 27.44 5.95
CA PRO A 249 -16.62 28.24 5.53
C PRO A 249 -16.91 29.42 6.47
N SER A 250 -16.64 29.28 7.76
CA SER A 250 -16.81 30.37 8.74
C SER A 250 -15.86 31.55 8.50
N SER A 251 -14.67 31.28 7.95
CA SER A 251 -13.67 32.30 7.60
C SER A 251 -14.00 33.05 6.30
N THR A 252 -14.83 32.46 5.44
CA THR A 252 -15.15 33.00 4.10
C THR A 252 -16.49 33.72 4.04
N GLY A 253 -17.25 33.73 5.14
CA GLY A 253 -18.59 34.32 5.21
C GLY A 253 -19.67 33.50 4.49
N HIS A 254 -19.35 32.29 4.03
CA HIS A 254 -20.28 31.39 3.37
C HIS A 254 -21.01 30.53 4.42
N GLN A 255 -22.34 30.65 4.47
CA GLN A 255 -23.17 29.83 5.36
C GLN A 255 -23.65 28.59 4.60
N LEU A 256 -23.08 27.44 4.95
CA LEU A 256 -23.57 26.13 4.53
C LEU A 256 -24.58 25.61 5.55
N ASP A 257 -25.53 24.80 5.08
CA ASP A 257 -26.36 24.02 6.00
C ASP A 257 -25.47 23.06 6.82
N PRO A 258 -25.82 22.72 8.08
CA PRO A 258 -25.01 21.82 8.89
C PRO A 258 -24.73 20.46 8.23
N GLU A 259 -25.68 19.90 7.46
CA GLU A 259 -25.46 18.63 6.77
C GLU A 259 -24.44 18.77 5.63
N GLU A 260 -24.54 19.86 4.85
CA GLU A 260 -23.59 20.18 3.78
C GLU A 260 -22.19 20.43 4.33
N LEU A 261 -22.07 21.15 5.44
CA LEU A 261 -20.79 21.42 6.10
C LEU A 261 -20.10 20.12 6.54
N VAL A 262 -20.85 19.18 7.13
CA VAL A 262 -20.31 17.87 7.54
C VAL A 262 -19.83 17.09 6.33
N MET A 263 -20.63 17.07 5.25
CA MET A 263 -20.25 16.39 4.01
C MET A 263 -19.00 17.02 3.37
N HIS A 264 -18.89 18.35 3.31
CA HIS A 264 -17.71 19.06 2.77
C HIS A 264 -16.44 18.75 3.56
N LYS A 265 -16.52 18.76 4.90
CA LYS A 265 -15.41 18.37 5.78
C LYS A 265 -14.99 16.93 5.51
N ASN A 266 -15.93 16.00 5.53
CA ASN A 266 -15.63 14.59 5.28
C ASN A 266 -15.00 14.40 3.90
N LEU A 267 -15.58 14.99 2.86
CA LEU A 267 -15.05 14.89 1.49
C LEU A 267 -13.62 15.43 1.41
N TRP A 268 -13.35 16.62 1.97
CA TRP A 268 -12.01 17.21 2.00
C TRP A 268 -10.96 16.25 2.59
N TYR A 269 -11.18 15.77 3.81
CA TYR A 269 -10.22 14.91 4.50
C TYR A 269 -10.08 13.53 3.83
N THR A 270 -11.14 13.01 3.22
CA THR A 270 -11.06 11.75 2.46
C THR A 270 -10.21 11.90 1.19
N ILE A 271 -10.33 13.03 0.48
CA ILE A 271 -9.52 13.34 -0.69
C ILE A 271 -8.03 13.48 -0.31
N LEU A 272 -7.72 14.18 0.78
CA LEU A 272 -6.34 14.30 1.25
C LEU A 272 -5.75 12.94 1.68
N GLU A 273 -6.54 12.10 2.34
CA GLU A 273 -6.12 10.75 2.71
C GLU A 273 -5.81 9.89 1.48
N LEU A 274 -6.62 9.99 0.42
CA LEU A 274 -6.38 9.30 -0.85
C LEU A 274 -5.09 9.80 -1.55
N ASP A 275 -4.84 11.11 -1.52
CA ASP A 275 -3.63 11.71 -2.11
C ASP A 275 -2.37 11.29 -1.35
N LEU A 276 -2.42 11.27 -0.03
CA LEU A 276 -1.33 10.75 0.81
C LEU A 276 -1.05 9.27 0.49
N GLN A 277 -2.08 8.44 0.40
CA GLN A 277 -1.92 7.02 0.05
C GLN A 277 -1.28 6.84 -1.32
N SER A 278 -1.78 7.54 -2.34
CA SER A 278 -1.24 7.45 -3.71
C SER A 278 0.21 7.96 -3.78
N SER A 279 0.53 9.01 -3.05
CA SER A 279 1.90 9.55 -2.94
C SER A 279 2.86 8.57 -2.27
N MET A 280 2.42 7.90 -1.20
CA MET A 280 3.19 6.85 -0.52
C MET A 280 3.30 5.57 -1.36
N ASP A 281 2.31 5.25 -2.19
CA ASP A 281 2.27 4.10 -3.08
C ASP A 281 3.21 4.25 -4.29
N GLU A 282 3.40 5.48 -4.80
CA GLU A 282 4.25 5.76 -5.96
C GLU A 282 5.59 6.40 -5.59
N GLY A 283 5.83 6.72 -4.31
CA GLY A 283 7.06 7.38 -3.86
C GLY A 283 7.17 8.82 -4.33
N MET A 284 6.04 9.49 -4.49
CA MET A 284 5.93 10.86 -4.99
C MET A 284 5.55 11.84 -3.89
N GLN A 285 5.81 13.13 -4.10
CA GLN A 285 5.40 14.17 -3.15
C GLN A 285 3.87 14.28 -3.10
N PRO A 286 3.27 14.37 -1.89
CA PRO A 286 1.88 14.80 -1.75
C PRO A 286 1.62 16.16 -2.38
N THR A 287 0.38 16.40 -2.79
CA THR A 287 -0.02 17.64 -3.48
C THR A 287 0.09 18.86 -2.59
N LEU A 288 -0.21 18.71 -1.29
CA LEU A 288 -0.29 19.80 -0.31
C LEU A 288 0.52 19.47 0.94
N THR A 289 1.00 20.53 1.57
CA THR A 289 1.58 20.54 2.91
C THR A 289 0.53 20.95 3.94
N PRO A 290 0.72 20.66 5.25
CA PRO A 290 -0.22 21.02 6.31
C PRO A 290 -0.65 22.49 6.38
N ASP A 291 0.15 23.40 5.85
CA ASP A 291 -0.11 24.84 5.89
C ASP A 291 -1.02 25.33 4.74
N ASP A 292 -1.38 24.45 3.81
CA ASP A 292 -2.13 24.82 2.59
C ASP A 292 -3.67 24.80 2.75
N TRP A 293 -4.20 24.47 3.93
CA TRP A 293 -5.63 24.46 4.23
C TRP A 293 -5.96 24.89 5.66
N ASP A 294 -7.17 25.39 5.86
CA ASP A 294 -7.69 25.72 7.20
C ASP A 294 -9.06 25.11 7.50
N MET A 295 -9.56 24.22 6.63
CA MET A 295 -10.77 23.44 6.87
C MET A 295 -10.69 22.71 8.23
N PRO A 296 -11.58 23.00 9.20
CA PRO A 296 -11.51 22.38 10.52
C PRO A 296 -11.88 20.89 10.46
N LEU A 297 -11.34 20.11 11.39
CA LEU A 297 -11.64 18.69 11.52
C LEU A 297 -13.16 18.45 11.57
N PRO A 298 -13.68 17.34 11.00
CA PRO A 298 -15.04 16.91 11.24
C PRO A 298 -15.25 16.79 12.76
N MET A 299 -16.39 17.28 13.27
CA MET A 299 -16.63 17.26 14.71
C MET A 299 -16.51 15.83 15.25
N MET A 300 -15.94 15.70 16.47
CA MET A 300 -16.03 14.46 17.23
C MET A 300 -17.50 14.20 17.55
N VAL A 301 -18.25 13.53 16.66
CA VAL A 301 -19.60 13.09 16.99
C VAL A 301 -19.46 11.98 18.03
N SER A 302 -19.49 12.40 19.30
CA SER A 302 -19.63 11.54 20.48
C SER A 302 -21.11 11.21 20.77
N ASP A 303 -22.08 11.83 20.10
CA ASP A 303 -23.42 11.99 20.71
C ASP A 303 -24.58 11.30 19.99
N HIS A 304 -24.34 10.29 19.15
CA HIS A 304 -25.43 9.47 18.59
C HIS A 304 -25.31 7.96 18.82
N LEU A 305 -24.47 7.54 19.78
CA LEU A 305 -24.58 6.22 20.38
C LEU A 305 -25.24 6.35 21.76
N ASP A 306 -26.53 6.65 21.75
CA ASP A 306 -27.42 6.24 22.83
C ASP A 306 -27.39 4.70 22.88
N ASN A 307 -26.51 4.15 23.72
CA ASN A 307 -26.84 3.03 24.59
C ASN A 307 -25.69 2.68 25.53
N ALA A 308 -25.96 2.86 26.82
CA ALA A 308 -25.40 2.16 27.97
C ALA A 308 -23.88 2.28 28.22
N GLY A 309 -23.52 3.28 29.04
CA GLY A 309 -22.47 3.25 30.05
C GLY A 309 -21.17 2.49 29.73
N GLY A 310 -20.10 3.25 29.46
CA GLY A 310 -18.73 2.75 29.59
C GLY A 310 -17.76 3.34 28.56
N SER A 311 -16.91 4.27 29.02
CA SER A 311 -15.72 4.83 28.33
C SER A 311 -15.95 5.40 26.91
N GLN A 312 -15.71 6.70 26.73
CA GLN A 312 -15.72 7.39 25.43
C GLN A 312 -14.64 6.78 24.51
N ALA A 313 -15.01 5.73 23.76
CA ALA A 313 -14.11 5.11 22.79
C ALA A 313 -13.83 6.11 21.67
N ILE A 314 -12.58 6.59 21.58
CA ILE A 314 -12.15 7.53 20.54
C ILE A 314 -12.35 6.86 19.17
N SER A 315 -13.09 7.52 18.28
CA SER A 315 -13.36 7.02 16.92
C SER A 315 -12.05 6.80 16.14
N ALA A 316 -11.85 5.60 15.60
CA ALA A 316 -10.65 5.28 14.82
C ALA A 316 -10.47 6.18 13.58
N VAL A 317 -11.60 6.58 12.98
CA VAL A 317 -11.64 7.51 11.85
C VAL A 317 -11.13 8.90 12.26
N LEU A 318 -11.48 9.35 13.47
CA LEU A 318 -11.01 10.63 13.97
C LEU A 318 -9.49 10.61 14.18
N VAL A 319 -8.94 9.53 14.73
CA VAL A 319 -7.49 9.38 14.88
C VAL A 319 -6.78 9.37 13.52
N LEU A 320 -7.37 8.73 12.51
CA LEU A 320 -6.83 8.79 11.15
C LEU A 320 -6.76 10.24 10.66
N ILE A 321 -7.85 10.98 10.75
CA ILE A 321 -7.94 12.36 10.28
C ILE A 321 -6.99 13.26 11.07
N SER A 322 -6.93 13.14 12.40
CA SER A 322 -6.08 13.99 13.24
C SER A 322 -4.58 13.75 13.03
N THR A 323 -4.18 12.54 12.64
CA THR A 323 -2.78 12.21 12.32
C THR A 323 -2.37 12.54 10.89
N LEU A 324 -3.32 12.89 10.02
CA LEU A 324 -3.07 13.17 8.61
C LEU A 324 -1.97 14.24 8.38
N PRO A 325 -1.93 15.39 9.10
CA PRO A 325 -0.89 16.39 8.90
C PRO A 325 0.53 15.85 9.10
N VAL A 326 0.76 15.09 10.18
CA VAL A 326 2.07 14.52 10.49
C VAL A 326 2.42 13.41 9.49
N ARG A 327 1.43 12.62 9.05
CA ARG A 327 1.65 11.60 8.02
C ARG A 327 1.98 12.22 6.65
N LEU A 328 1.43 13.39 6.31
CA LEU A 328 1.84 14.18 5.13
C LEU A 328 3.28 14.69 5.26
N GLN A 329 3.67 15.22 6.43
CA GLN A 329 5.05 15.63 6.68
C GLN A 329 6.03 14.46 6.53
N ILE A 330 5.67 13.28 7.03
CA ILE A 330 6.45 12.05 6.81
C ILE A 330 6.59 11.75 5.32
N ALA A 331 5.51 11.79 4.54
CA ALA A 331 5.58 11.55 3.10
C ALA A 331 6.47 12.59 2.38
N HIS A 332 6.40 13.87 2.77
CA HIS A 332 7.29 14.92 2.24
C HIS A 332 8.76 14.67 2.59
N PHE A 333 9.05 14.33 3.85
CA PHE A 333 10.39 13.96 4.33
C PHE A 333 10.97 12.81 3.50
N LEU A 334 10.17 11.77 3.33
CA LEU A 334 10.53 10.52 2.67
C LEU A 334 10.73 10.67 1.16
N ASN A 335 9.82 11.38 0.48
CA ASN A 335 9.81 11.50 -0.97
C ASN A 335 10.56 12.74 -1.46
N ASN A 336 11.35 13.40 -0.59
CA ASN A 336 12.11 14.58 -0.96
C ASN A 336 13.13 14.18 -2.04
N ILE A 337 13.18 14.91 -3.16
CA ILE A 337 14.10 14.63 -4.29
C ILE A 337 15.56 14.60 -3.82
N LYS A 338 15.91 15.38 -2.81
CA LYS A 338 17.27 15.40 -2.25
C LYS A 338 17.57 14.19 -1.34
N GLY A 339 16.54 13.42 -0.97
CA GLY A 339 16.57 12.35 0.02
C GLY A 339 16.83 12.91 1.42
N SER A 340 15.82 12.96 2.29
CA SER A 340 16.11 13.27 3.69
C SER A 340 16.67 12.03 4.39
N VAL A 341 17.81 12.20 5.06
CA VAL A 341 18.49 11.19 5.88
C VAL A 341 18.75 11.72 7.29
N ASP A 342 18.07 12.79 7.68
CA ASP A 342 18.19 13.35 9.02
C ASP A 342 17.43 12.48 10.01
N TYR A 343 18.20 11.75 10.82
CA TYR A 343 17.66 10.89 11.85
C TYR A 343 16.91 11.66 12.95
N ASN A 344 17.34 12.89 13.25
CA ASN A 344 16.71 13.70 14.27
C ASN A 344 15.34 14.22 13.79
N GLU A 345 15.25 14.63 12.52
CA GLU A 345 13.98 14.99 11.90
C GLU A 345 13.00 13.80 11.90
N ALA A 346 13.48 12.60 11.54
CA ALA A 346 12.66 11.39 11.60
C ALA A 346 12.19 11.07 13.04
N PHE A 347 13.03 11.31 14.04
CA PHE A 347 12.65 11.13 15.44
C PHE A 347 11.56 12.13 15.88
N ILE A 348 11.68 13.40 15.49
CA ILE A 348 10.65 14.42 15.78
C ILE A 348 9.30 14.03 15.16
N LEU A 349 9.30 13.59 13.90
CA LEU A 349 8.08 13.13 13.23
C LEU A 349 7.48 11.88 13.91
N HIS A 350 8.32 10.97 14.41
CA HIS A 350 7.87 9.85 15.23
C HIS A 350 7.18 10.34 16.50
N GLU A 351 7.78 11.26 17.26
CA GLU A 351 7.21 11.77 18.51
C GLU A 351 5.86 12.47 18.29
N GLN A 352 5.68 13.12 17.14
CA GLN A 352 4.40 13.75 16.78
C GLN A 352 3.32 12.73 16.40
N LEU A 353 3.67 11.65 15.69
CA LEU A 353 2.71 10.64 15.23
C LEU A 353 2.35 9.61 16.31
N SER A 354 3.35 9.14 17.06
CA SER A 354 3.27 7.96 17.93
C SER A 354 2.16 8.04 18.98
N PRO A 355 1.97 9.14 19.75
CA PRO A 355 0.94 9.20 20.79
C PRO A 355 -0.48 8.99 20.26
N ALA A 356 -0.82 9.65 19.14
CA ALA A 356 -2.13 9.50 18.51
C ALA A 356 -2.27 8.15 17.82
N ALA A 357 -1.24 7.68 17.10
CA ALA A 357 -1.26 6.38 16.44
C ALA A 357 -1.41 5.21 17.43
N GLN A 358 -0.81 5.29 18.63
CA GLN A 358 -0.91 4.25 19.65
C GLN A 358 -2.35 3.99 20.11
N LEU A 359 -3.24 4.98 20.06
CA LEU A 359 -4.67 4.77 20.34
C LEU A 359 -5.28 3.69 19.43
N LEU A 360 -4.79 3.61 18.18
CA LEU A 360 -5.15 2.56 17.23
C LEU A 360 -4.30 1.30 17.44
N LEU A 361 -2.99 1.45 17.57
CA LEU A 361 -2.06 0.31 17.51
C LEU A 361 -2.11 -0.59 18.76
N SER A 362 -2.36 -0.01 19.93
CA SER A 362 -2.38 -0.72 21.22
C SER A 362 -3.66 -1.50 21.48
N SER A 363 -4.69 -1.29 20.68
CA SER A 363 -5.99 -1.91 20.92
C SER A 363 -6.01 -3.39 20.50
N ASP A 364 -6.41 -4.24 21.44
CA ASP A 364 -6.36 -5.68 21.26
C ASP A 364 -7.40 -6.18 20.24
N SER A 365 -6.95 -6.96 19.26
CA SER A 365 -7.78 -7.46 18.14
C SER A 365 -8.76 -8.56 18.56
N ALA A 366 -8.56 -9.16 19.74
CA ALA A 366 -9.23 -10.39 20.17
C ALA A 366 -10.72 -10.24 20.50
N HIS A 367 -11.25 -9.03 20.68
CA HIS A 367 -12.61 -8.79 21.18
C HIS A 367 -13.49 -7.94 20.26
N ARG A 368 -13.10 -7.75 18.99
CA ARG A 368 -13.85 -6.85 18.09
C ARG A 368 -14.88 -7.59 17.27
N SER A 369 -16.07 -7.00 17.18
CA SER A 369 -17.09 -7.44 16.23
C SER A 369 -16.57 -7.30 14.80
N THR A 370 -16.99 -8.20 13.91
CA THR A 370 -16.66 -8.16 12.46
C THR A 370 -16.98 -6.81 11.80
N SER A 371 -18.04 -6.14 12.26
CA SER A 371 -18.48 -4.81 11.78
C SER A 371 -17.51 -3.67 12.14
N THR A 372 -16.76 -3.78 13.25
CA THR A 372 -15.80 -2.73 13.67
C THR A 372 -14.35 -3.05 13.26
N ALA A 373 -14.09 -4.28 12.84
CA ALA A 373 -12.76 -4.76 12.46
C ALA A 373 -12.15 -3.93 11.32
N PHE A 374 -12.91 -3.64 10.26
CA PHE A 374 -12.43 -2.82 9.14
C PHE A 374 -12.27 -1.35 9.52
N THR A 375 -13.32 -0.76 10.11
CA THR A 375 -13.40 0.65 10.53
C THR A 375 -12.23 1.06 11.41
N HIS A 376 -11.69 0.14 12.21
CA HIS A 376 -10.49 0.38 12.98
C HIS A 376 -9.22 -0.16 12.31
N GLY A 377 -9.28 -1.34 11.72
CA GLY A 377 -8.10 -2.05 11.23
C GLY A 377 -7.41 -1.31 10.08
N LEU A 378 -8.17 -0.69 9.16
CA LEU A 378 -7.58 0.08 8.07
C LEU A 378 -6.88 1.35 8.59
N PRO A 379 -7.51 2.21 9.43
CA PRO A 379 -6.80 3.33 10.05
C PRO A 379 -5.51 2.94 10.77
N ALA A 380 -5.57 1.84 11.54
CA ALA A 380 -4.40 1.35 12.25
C ALA A 380 -3.29 0.90 11.30
N ALA A 381 -3.63 0.23 10.19
CA ALA A 381 -2.67 -0.17 9.17
C ALA A 381 -2.05 1.05 8.46
N LEU A 382 -2.82 2.10 8.19
CA LEU A 382 -2.32 3.33 7.57
C LEU A 382 -1.37 4.10 8.48
N CYS A 383 -1.67 4.22 9.78
CA CYS A 383 -0.74 4.81 10.75
C CYS A 383 0.52 3.96 10.95
N ALA A 384 0.37 2.63 11.06
CA ALA A 384 1.51 1.71 11.14
C ALA A 384 2.40 1.82 9.90
N ARG A 385 1.80 1.95 8.71
CA ARG A 385 2.53 2.15 7.46
C ARG A 385 3.41 3.40 7.51
N SER A 386 2.87 4.54 7.94
CA SER A 386 3.65 5.79 8.06
C SER A 386 4.81 5.65 9.04
N LEU A 387 4.59 5.02 10.20
CA LEU A 387 5.66 4.75 11.19
C LEU A 387 6.73 3.82 10.62
N LEU A 388 6.33 2.74 9.96
CA LEU A 388 7.26 1.80 9.34
C LEU A 388 8.09 2.47 8.25
N ALA A 389 7.45 3.19 7.32
CA ALA A 389 8.11 3.89 6.23
C ALA A 389 9.13 4.94 6.74
N LEU A 390 8.78 5.67 7.80
CA LEU A 390 9.66 6.66 8.43
C LEU A 390 10.97 6.04 8.95
N HIS A 391 10.89 4.84 9.51
CA HIS A 391 12.04 4.20 10.16
C HIS A 391 12.80 3.21 9.29
N ILE A 392 12.22 2.69 8.20
CA ILE A 392 12.90 1.76 7.27
C ILE A 392 14.30 2.24 6.84
N PRO A 393 14.51 3.51 6.45
CA PRO A 393 15.83 4.00 6.00
C PRO A 393 16.92 3.85 7.05
N PHE A 394 16.56 3.90 8.33
CA PHE A 394 17.48 3.84 9.46
C PHE A 394 17.55 2.44 10.08
N GLY A 395 16.40 1.79 10.26
CA GLY A 395 16.30 0.44 10.86
C GLY A 395 16.88 -0.66 9.98
N SER A 396 17.06 -0.39 8.68
CA SER A 396 17.77 -1.26 7.75
C SER A 396 19.29 -1.03 7.76
N LEU A 397 19.76 0.10 8.29
CA LEU A 397 21.18 0.33 8.51
C LEU A 397 21.59 -0.53 9.71
N ARG A 398 22.49 -1.49 9.48
CA ARG A 398 22.98 -2.42 10.50
C ARG A 398 23.98 -1.74 11.45
N SER A 399 23.55 -0.68 12.10
CA SER A 399 24.32 0.12 13.05
C SER A 399 23.60 0.19 14.40
N PRO A 400 24.30 -0.07 15.52
CA PRO A 400 23.73 0.08 16.86
C PRO A 400 23.15 1.48 17.14
N LEU A 401 23.61 2.52 16.42
CA LEU A 401 23.07 3.88 16.52
C LEU A 401 21.57 3.96 16.16
N TYR A 402 21.09 3.06 15.30
CA TYR A 402 19.69 3.04 14.83
C TYR A 402 18.86 1.92 15.45
N THR A 403 19.28 1.37 16.59
CA THR A 403 18.57 0.29 17.31
C THR A 403 17.10 0.63 17.57
N PHE A 404 16.80 1.89 17.91
CA PHE A 404 15.42 2.35 18.07
C PHE A 404 14.59 2.15 16.80
N SER A 405 15.09 2.64 15.65
CA SER A 405 14.40 2.48 14.36
C SER A 405 14.30 1.04 13.91
N HIS A 406 15.31 0.22 14.19
CA HIS A 406 15.28 -1.20 13.93
C HIS A 406 14.13 -1.88 14.71
N ASN A 407 14.02 -1.63 16.02
CA ASN A 407 12.99 -2.21 16.87
C ASN A 407 11.59 -1.74 16.50
N ILE A 408 11.42 -0.45 16.20
CA ILE A 408 10.13 0.10 15.73
C ILE A 408 9.74 -0.52 14.40
N SER A 409 10.66 -0.58 13.43
CA SER A 409 10.37 -1.18 12.12
C SER A 409 10.01 -2.66 12.24
N MET A 410 10.74 -3.40 13.08
CA MET A 410 10.48 -4.81 13.33
C MET A 410 9.10 -5.06 13.94
N SER A 411 8.83 -4.43 15.08
CA SER A 411 7.54 -4.58 15.77
C SER A 411 6.36 -4.12 14.90
N THR A 412 6.53 -3.02 14.17
CA THR A 412 5.48 -2.48 13.29
C THR A 412 5.24 -3.38 12.08
N ALA A 413 6.28 -3.88 11.41
CA ALA A 413 6.14 -4.79 10.27
C ALA A 413 5.40 -6.09 10.66
N MET A 414 5.76 -6.68 11.80
CA MET A 414 5.09 -7.88 12.31
C MET A 414 3.63 -7.61 12.67
N SER A 415 3.37 -6.55 13.43
CA SER A 415 2.01 -6.17 13.84
C SER A 415 1.12 -5.88 12.63
N LEU A 416 1.67 -5.25 11.61
CA LEU A 416 0.97 -4.97 10.35
C LEU A 416 0.61 -6.27 9.63
N MET A 417 1.56 -7.21 9.48
CA MET A 417 1.30 -8.49 8.83
C MET A 417 0.28 -9.34 9.58
N GLU A 418 0.34 -9.38 10.91
CA GLU A 418 -0.62 -10.12 11.72
C GLU A 418 -2.00 -9.46 11.81
N ARG A 419 -2.09 -8.16 11.50
CA ARG A 419 -3.36 -7.45 11.36
C ARG A 419 -4.00 -7.72 10.00
N LEU A 420 -3.21 -7.68 8.93
CA LEU A 420 -3.69 -7.90 7.56
C LEU A 420 -3.98 -9.38 7.27
N ASP A 421 -3.24 -10.28 7.91
CA ASP A 421 -3.36 -11.72 7.77
C ASP A 421 -3.04 -12.40 9.13
N PRO A 422 -4.01 -12.45 10.06
CA PRO A 422 -3.83 -13.06 11.39
C PRO A 422 -3.47 -14.55 11.36
N PRO A 423 -2.80 -15.07 12.42
CA PRO A 423 -2.51 -16.50 12.56
C PRO A 423 -3.75 -17.38 12.60
N GLN A 424 -3.72 -18.52 11.92
CA GLN A 424 -4.83 -19.48 11.80
C GLN A 424 -5.18 -20.20 13.12
N ASP A 425 -4.28 -20.23 14.10
CA ASP A 425 -4.50 -20.87 15.41
C ASP A 425 -5.58 -20.15 16.26
N LYS A 426 -5.97 -18.93 15.85
CA LYS A 426 -7.16 -18.25 16.39
C LYS A 426 -8.39 -18.81 15.67
N THR A 427 -9.04 -19.81 16.28
CA THR A 427 -10.38 -20.37 15.97
C THR A 427 -11.06 -19.82 14.71
N GLY A 428 -10.64 -20.25 13.52
CA GLY A 428 -11.29 -19.91 12.25
C GLY A 428 -11.21 -18.42 11.89
N TRP A 429 -10.99 -18.12 10.61
CA TRP A 429 -11.19 -16.76 10.12
C TRP A 429 -12.61 -16.32 10.47
N PRO A 430 -12.85 -15.10 11.00
CA PRO A 430 -14.20 -14.56 10.93
C PRO A 430 -14.56 -14.58 9.46
N GLU A 431 -15.59 -15.33 9.08
CA GLU A 431 -15.98 -15.62 7.68
C GLU A 431 -16.26 -14.36 6.83
N ASN A 432 -16.03 -13.15 7.35
CA ASN A 432 -16.31 -11.87 6.70
C ASN A 432 -15.30 -10.74 7.02
N ASP A 433 -14.05 -11.02 7.40
CA ASP A 433 -13.06 -9.94 7.58
C ASP A 433 -12.67 -9.30 6.23
N ALA A 434 -13.06 -8.04 6.04
CA ALA A 434 -12.83 -7.27 4.84
C ALA A 434 -11.33 -6.99 4.59
N LEU A 435 -10.53 -6.76 5.64
CA LEU A 435 -9.10 -6.48 5.45
C LEU A 435 -8.36 -7.70 4.92
N VAL A 436 -8.65 -8.87 5.50
CA VAL A 436 -8.11 -10.15 5.05
C VAL A 436 -8.53 -10.43 3.61
N THR A 437 -9.81 -10.20 3.31
CA THR A 437 -10.36 -10.41 1.96
C THR A 437 -9.69 -9.51 0.94
N LEU A 438 -9.47 -8.24 1.28
CA LEU A 438 -8.76 -7.30 0.42
C LEU A 438 -7.27 -7.67 0.30
N MET A 439 -6.63 -8.16 1.36
CA MET A 439 -5.27 -8.70 1.27
C MET A 439 -5.16 -9.79 0.19
N ARG A 440 -6.17 -10.67 0.12
CA ARG A 440 -6.21 -11.79 -0.84
C ARG A 440 -6.65 -11.40 -2.23
N THR A 441 -7.50 -10.39 -2.38
CA THR A 441 -8.20 -10.13 -3.65
C THR A 441 -7.98 -8.73 -4.22
N SER A 442 -7.52 -7.77 -3.42
CA SER A 442 -7.33 -6.36 -3.80
C SER A 442 -5.86 -5.99 -4.01
N SER A 443 -5.59 -4.98 -4.83
CA SER A 443 -4.22 -4.68 -5.27
C SER A 443 -3.40 -3.86 -4.28
N SER A 444 -3.91 -2.71 -3.82
CA SER A 444 -3.07 -1.73 -3.10
C SER A 444 -2.58 -2.24 -1.75
N ILE A 445 -3.46 -2.78 -0.90
CA ILE A 445 -3.10 -3.29 0.44
C ILE A 445 -2.00 -4.36 0.37
N PHE A 446 -2.08 -5.26 -0.62
CA PHE A 446 -1.06 -6.29 -0.86
C PHE A 446 0.25 -5.69 -1.36
N GLN A 447 0.18 -4.87 -2.42
CA GLN A 447 1.36 -4.43 -3.17
C GLN A 447 2.19 -3.39 -2.43
N THR A 448 1.56 -2.54 -1.62
CA THR A 448 2.25 -1.37 -1.05
C THR A 448 2.41 -1.48 0.46
N ILE A 449 1.38 -1.92 1.18
CA ILE A 449 1.45 -2.00 2.66
C ILE A 449 2.09 -3.32 3.10
N ALA A 450 1.49 -4.46 2.73
CA ALA A 450 1.96 -5.78 3.16
C ALA A 450 3.36 -6.08 2.61
N PHE A 451 3.57 -5.81 1.31
CA PHE A 451 4.85 -6.10 0.68
C PHE A 451 6.02 -5.29 1.27
N GLN A 452 5.82 -4.03 1.67
CA GLN A 452 6.87 -3.25 2.36
C GLN A 452 7.27 -3.88 3.71
N ALA A 453 6.29 -4.32 4.51
CA ALA A 453 6.54 -5.01 5.76
C ALA A 453 7.26 -6.35 5.54
N ILE A 454 6.85 -7.12 4.53
CA ILE A 454 7.48 -8.39 4.16
C ILE A 454 8.91 -8.20 3.68
N LEU A 455 9.17 -7.20 2.82
CA LEU A 455 10.51 -6.89 2.35
C LEU A 455 11.43 -6.53 3.52
N PHE A 456 10.94 -5.74 4.47
CA PHE A 456 11.72 -5.43 5.66
C PHE A 456 12.06 -6.72 6.44
N ILE A 457 11.09 -7.60 6.71
CA ILE A 457 11.32 -8.89 7.37
C ILE A 457 12.35 -9.74 6.60
N CYS A 458 12.22 -9.79 5.26
CA CYS A 458 13.15 -10.52 4.39
C CYS A 458 14.58 -10.00 4.53
N VAL A 459 14.77 -8.67 4.46
CA VAL A 459 16.08 -8.02 4.65
C VAL A 459 16.68 -8.36 6.01
N GLN A 460 15.88 -8.34 7.08
CA GLN A 460 16.39 -8.66 8.42
C GLN A 460 16.81 -10.11 8.56
N MET A 461 16.04 -11.06 7.99
CA MET A 461 16.39 -12.47 7.99
C MET A 461 17.66 -12.76 7.18
N GLU A 462 17.75 -12.25 5.96
CA GLU A 462 18.94 -12.41 5.10
C GLU A 462 20.19 -11.82 5.75
N SER A 463 20.05 -10.61 6.32
CA SER A 463 21.17 -9.94 6.97
C SER A 463 21.65 -10.70 8.21
N TYR A 464 20.75 -11.36 8.92
CA TYR A 464 21.10 -12.21 10.06
C TYR A 464 21.89 -13.46 9.65
N PHE A 465 21.51 -14.12 8.54
CA PHE A 465 22.27 -15.27 8.04
C PHE A 465 23.65 -14.86 7.52
N ALA A 466 23.75 -13.66 6.93
CA ALA A 466 25.02 -13.15 6.44
C ALA A 466 26.00 -12.79 7.57
N ASP A 467 25.49 -12.19 8.64
CA ASP A 467 26.30 -11.68 9.75
C ASP A 467 25.42 -11.61 11.02
N PRO A 468 25.47 -12.61 11.91
CA PRO A 468 24.66 -12.61 13.12
C PRO A 468 25.11 -11.50 14.09
N GLN A 469 24.24 -10.52 14.33
CA GLN A 469 24.51 -9.42 15.27
C GLN A 469 23.73 -9.61 16.57
N SER A 470 24.42 -9.52 17.70
CA SER A 470 23.88 -9.81 19.04
C SER A 470 22.81 -8.84 19.53
N TRP A 471 22.75 -7.62 18.95
CA TRP A 471 21.75 -6.61 19.30
C TRP A 471 20.42 -6.78 18.53
N THR A 472 20.35 -7.73 17.59
CA THR A 472 19.13 -7.98 16.80
C THR A 472 18.25 -9.04 17.46
N LEU A 473 16.93 -8.87 17.40
CA LEU A 473 15.94 -9.84 17.91
C LEU A 473 15.57 -10.93 16.89
N VAL A 474 16.35 -11.03 15.80
CA VAL A 474 16.07 -11.98 14.71
C VAL A 474 16.15 -13.45 15.17
N PRO A 475 17.12 -13.88 16.00
CA PRO A 475 17.18 -15.27 16.48
C PRO A 475 15.89 -15.71 17.19
N GLU A 476 15.36 -14.88 18.07
CA GLU A 476 14.18 -15.17 18.89
C GLU A 476 12.89 -15.14 18.06
N LEU A 477 12.88 -14.34 16.99
CA LEU A 477 11.70 -14.11 16.15
C LEU A 477 11.69 -14.95 14.86
N LYS A 478 12.77 -15.71 14.58
CA LYS A 478 12.96 -16.47 13.35
C LYS A 478 11.76 -17.35 12.97
N GLU A 479 11.23 -18.11 13.93
CA GLU A 479 10.07 -18.98 13.67
C GLU A 479 8.80 -18.18 13.37
N ARG A 480 8.61 -17.03 14.05
CA ARG A 480 7.47 -16.16 13.82
C ARG A 480 7.56 -15.49 12.44
N PHE A 481 8.75 -15.08 12.00
CA PHE A 481 8.98 -14.61 10.64
C PHE A 481 8.68 -15.70 9.61
N ALA A 482 9.16 -16.93 9.83
CA ALA A 482 8.88 -18.05 8.94
C ALA A 482 7.39 -18.28 8.74
N LYS A 483 6.60 -18.20 9.83
CA LYS A 483 5.13 -18.31 9.77
C LYS A 483 4.51 -17.15 8.99
N ILE A 484 4.93 -15.91 9.24
CA ILE A 484 4.43 -14.72 8.53
C ILE A 484 4.76 -14.81 7.02
N LEU A 485 6.01 -15.12 6.67
CA LEU A 485 6.43 -15.30 5.29
C LEU A 485 5.65 -16.42 4.60
N GLY A 486 5.48 -17.58 5.26
CA GLY A 486 4.72 -18.71 4.72
C GLY A 486 3.28 -18.34 4.35
N ARG A 487 2.57 -17.60 5.21
CA ARG A 487 1.21 -17.15 4.90
C ARG A 487 1.19 -16.11 3.76
N PHE A 488 2.13 -15.18 3.75
CA PHE A 488 2.23 -14.19 2.67
C PHE A 488 2.54 -14.84 1.32
N ILE A 489 3.47 -15.81 1.29
CA ILE A 489 3.81 -16.60 0.10
C ILE A 489 2.57 -17.30 -0.44
N TYR A 490 1.79 -17.95 0.43
CA TYR A 490 0.54 -18.60 0.03
C TYR A 490 -0.40 -17.61 -0.66
N ILE A 491 -0.59 -16.41 -0.10
CA ILE A 491 -1.47 -15.41 -0.72
C ILE A 491 -0.87 -14.88 -2.03
N ALA A 492 0.44 -14.64 -2.08
CA ALA A 492 1.13 -14.24 -3.30
C ALA A 492 0.96 -15.31 -4.40
N GLU A 493 1.12 -16.58 -4.06
CA GLU A 493 0.95 -17.70 -5.00
C GLU A 493 -0.45 -17.71 -5.64
N GLN A 494 -1.50 -17.59 -4.83
CA GLN A 494 -2.88 -17.51 -5.33
C GLN A 494 -3.14 -16.32 -6.25
N ARG A 495 -2.29 -15.29 -6.17
CA ARG A 495 -2.39 -14.06 -6.96
C ARG A 495 -1.47 -14.04 -8.19
N LEU A 496 -0.53 -14.98 -8.32
CA LEU A 496 0.32 -15.10 -9.52
C LEU A 496 -0.48 -15.15 -10.82
N PRO A 497 -1.65 -15.80 -10.91
CA PRO A 497 -2.45 -15.81 -12.13
C PRO A 497 -3.11 -14.47 -12.47
N THR A 498 -3.23 -13.55 -11.50
CA THR A 498 -4.10 -12.37 -11.61
C THR A 498 -3.33 -11.05 -11.79
N GLN A 499 -2.05 -10.97 -11.38
CA GLN A 499 -1.29 -9.70 -11.41
C GLN A 499 0.23 -9.88 -11.59
N ASP A 500 0.83 -9.06 -12.45
CA ASP A 500 2.25 -9.14 -12.85
C ASP A 500 3.24 -8.80 -11.70
N PHE A 501 2.86 -7.87 -10.80
CA PHE A 501 3.68 -7.47 -9.65
C PHE A 501 3.95 -8.61 -8.66
N VAL A 502 3.08 -9.62 -8.66
CA VAL A 502 3.07 -10.69 -7.65
C VAL A 502 4.28 -11.62 -7.77
N GLY A 503 4.94 -11.67 -8.94
CA GLY A 503 6.17 -12.44 -9.11
C GLY A 503 7.25 -12.10 -8.08
N LYS A 504 7.57 -10.80 -7.89
CA LYS A 504 8.56 -10.38 -6.87
C LYS A 504 8.05 -10.64 -5.45
N ALA A 505 6.76 -10.40 -5.22
CA ALA A 505 6.12 -10.62 -3.92
C ALA A 505 6.10 -12.10 -3.52
N TYR A 506 6.09 -13.02 -4.48
CA TYR A 506 6.22 -14.45 -4.24
C TYR A 506 7.68 -14.89 -4.12
N MET A 507 8.51 -14.56 -5.12
CA MET A 507 9.87 -15.10 -5.24
C MET A 507 10.79 -14.65 -4.10
N ILE A 508 10.77 -13.35 -3.75
CA ILE A 508 11.69 -12.83 -2.72
C ILE A 508 11.44 -13.52 -1.36
N PRO A 509 10.20 -13.53 -0.81
CA PRO A 509 9.95 -14.21 0.46
C PRO A 509 10.18 -15.72 0.40
N ALA A 510 9.85 -16.37 -0.73
CA ALA A 510 10.06 -17.80 -0.91
C ALA A 510 11.54 -18.18 -0.87
N MET A 511 12.39 -17.41 -1.55
CA MET A 511 13.85 -17.61 -1.50
C MET A 511 14.42 -17.39 -0.11
N VAL A 512 14.04 -16.31 0.58
CA VAL A 512 14.49 -16.07 1.96
C VAL A 512 14.03 -17.18 2.92
N LEU A 513 12.83 -17.72 2.72
CA LEU A 513 12.34 -18.85 3.50
C LEU A 513 13.12 -20.14 3.18
N ALA A 514 13.48 -20.38 1.93
CA ALA A 514 14.34 -21.50 1.53
C ALA A 514 15.74 -21.35 2.13
N HIS A 515 16.34 -20.16 2.06
CA HIS A 515 17.62 -19.83 2.68
C HIS A 515 17.62 -20.11 4.18
N MET A 516 16.57 -19.71 4.88
CA MET A 516 16.40 -20.00 6.29
C MET A 516 16.41 -21.51 6.59
N ARG A 517 15.71 -22.31 5.77
CA ARG A 517 15.66 -23.78 5.91
C ARG A 517 17.02 -24.42 5.66
N LEU A 518 17.75 -23.97 4.64
CA LEU A 518 19.09 -24.44 4.32
C LEU A 518 20.11 -24.06 5.40
N ALA A 519 20.08 -22.82 5.89
CA ALA A 519 20.90 -22.39 7.01
C ALA A 519 20.63 -23.22 8.29
N ASN A 520 19.37 -23.56 8.56
CA ASN A 520 19.01 -24.47 9.67
C ASN A 520 19.55 -25.90 9.48
N SER A 521 19.77 -26.33 8.24
CA SER A 521 20.40 -27.62 7.93
C SER A 521 21.94 -27.59 8.01
N GLY A 522 22.53 -26.43 8.33
CA GLY A 522 23.98 -26.24 8.46
C GLY A 522 24.70 -25.85 7.16
N MET A 523 23.97 -25.48 6.10
CA MET A 523 24.55 -25.02 4.85
C MET A 523 25.20 -23.63 5.00
N SER A 524 26.37 -23.43 4.39
CA SER A 524 27.04 -22.13 4.42
C SER A 524 26.39 -21.13 3.45
N LYS A 525 26.61 -19.83 3.67
CA LYS A 525 26.10 -18.78 2.79
C LYS A 525 26.61 -18.90 1.35
N ASP A 526 27.88 -19.24 1.18
CA ASP A 526 28.49 -19.37 -0.14
C ASP A 526 27.90 -20.56 -0.91
N ASP A 527 27.61 -21.66 -0.20
CA ASP A 527 26.92 -22.81 -0.77
C ASP A 527 25.48 -22.48 -1.16
N MET A 528 24.77 -21.68 -0.35
CA MET A 528 23.43 -21.21 -0.67
C MET A 528 23.44 -20.36 -1.94
N ALA A 529 24.32 -19.35 -2.00
CA ALA A 529 24.46 -18.47 -3.15
C ALA A 529 24.82 -19.24 -4.45
N ALA A 530 25.63 -20.30 -4.35
CA ALA A 530 25.94 -21.17 -5.48
C ALA A 530 24.73 -21.96 -5.99
N ASN A 531 23.70 -22.15 -5.16
CA ASN A 531 22.47 -22.87 -5.49
C ASN A 531 21.27 -21.95 -5.77
N ASP A 532 21.42 -20.61 -5.69
CA ASP A 532 20.32 -19.65 -5.89
C ASP A 532 19.56 -19.87 -7.20
N ALA A 533 20.27 -20.19 -8.29
CA ALA A 533 19.65 -20.48 -9.58
C ALA A 533 18.79 -21.75 -9.57
N ILE A 534 19.23 -22.78 -8.85
CA ILE A 534 18.51 -24.06 -8.72
C ILE A 534 17.29 -23.87 -7.82
N ILE A 535 17.45 -23.16 -6.70
CA ILE A 535 16.33 -22.84 -5.79
C ILE A 535 15.27 -22.02 -6.54
N ALA A 536 15.70 -21.05 -7.36
CA ALA A 536 14.80 -20.26 -8.19
C ALA A 536 14.08 -21.10 -9.25
N GLU A 537 14.75 -22.07 -9.87
CA GLU A 537 14.16 -22.99 -10.85
C GLU A 537 13.09 -23.88 -10.19
N GLU A 538 13.39 -24.48 -9.03
CA GLU A 538 12.45 -25.29 -8.27
C GLU A 538 11.21 -24.50 -7.80
N LEU A 539 11.40 -23.23 -7.40
CA LEU A 539 10.30 -22.32 -7.05
C LEU A 539 9.51 -21.84 -8.29
N GLY A 540 10.11 -21.88 -9.48
CA GLY A 540 9.47 -21.51 -10.74
C GLY A 540 8.57 -22.61 -11.32
N ASP A 541 8.87 -23.88 -11.02
CA ASP A 541 8.15 -25.07 -11.51
C ASP A 541 6.89 -25.39 -10.69
N VAL A 542 6.45 -24.48 -9.82
CA VAL A 542 5.35 -24.71 -8.87
C VAL A 542 4.00 -24.90 -9.60
N GLY A 543 3.71 -26.17 -9.81
CA GLY A 543 2.40 -26.76 -10.02
C GLY A 543 2.20 -27.99 -9.14
N ASP A 544 2.61 -27.96 -7.85
CA ASP A 544 2.05 -28.78 -6.74
C ASP A 544 2.70 -28.38 -5.40
N PRO A 545 2.02 -28.53 -4.25
CA PRO A 545 2.33 -27.84 -3.00
C PRO A 545 3.53 -28.45 -2.26
N LEU A 546 4.40 -27.59 -1.74
CA LEU A 546 5.05 -27.68 -0.42
C LEU A 546 5.54 -29.05 0.10
N GLU A 547 5.96 -29.97 -0.76
CA GLU A 547 6.97 -30.98 -0.43
C GLU A 547 8.28 -30.54 -1.07
N ILE A 548 9.00 -29.64 -0.41
CA ILE A 548 10.43 -29.52 -0.65
C ILE A 548 11.01 -30.88 -0.26
N ARG A 549 11.21 -31.75 -1.25
CA ARG A 549 12.09 -32.90 -1.13
C ARG A 549 13.38 -32.38 -0.54
N THR A 550 13.77 -32.93 0.59
CA THR A 550 15.13 -32.77 1.12
C THR A 550 16.11 -32.90 -0.05
N PRO A 551 17.04 -31.94 -0.23
CA PRO A 551 18.00 -32.06 -1.32
C PRO A 551 18.70 -33.41 -1.20
N ARG A 552 18.76 -34.16 -2.31
CA ARG A 552 19.39 -35.50 -2.43
C ARG A 552 20.93 -35.47 -2.23
N TYR A 553 21.44 -34.61 -1.36
CA TYR A 553 22.85 -34.45 -1.05
C TYR A 553 23.13 -34.78 0.42
N ALA A 554 22.79 -36.00 0.81
CA ALA A 554 23.29 -36.64 2.03
C ALA A 554 23.57 -38.13 1.80
N ALA A 555 24.22 -38.47 0.68
CA ALA A 555 24.73 -39.82 0.44
C ALA A 555 25.94 -39.81 -0.51
N SER A 556 26.96 -39.01 -0.20
CA SER A 556 28.28 -39.17 -0.82
C SER A 556 29.34 -38.55 0.07
N ARG A 557 29.67 -39.28 1.15
CA ARG A 557 31.02 -39.46 1.68
C ARG A 557 30.92 -40.19 3.02
N ARG A 558 31.16 -41.50 3.00
CA ARG A 558 32.07 -42.19 3.93
C ARG A 558 32.17 -43.68 3.59
N HIS A 559 33.42 -44.13 3.51
CA HIS A 559 33.92 -45.50 3.52
C HIS A 559 33.63 -46.37 2.29
N ASP A 560 34.61 -46.44 1.39
CA ASP A 560 35.26 -47.72 1.15
C ASP A 560 36.77 -47.52 1.12
N GLY A 561 37.43 -48.25 2.02
CA GLY A 561 38.85 -48.31 2.22
C GLY A 561 39.12 -49.57 3.02
N MET A 562 38.97 -50.73 2.39
CA MET A 562 39.81 -51.92 2.51
C MET A 562 39.41 -52.97 1.48
#